data_AF-A0A4R1QHU9-F1
#
_entry.id   AF-A0A4R1QHU9-F1
#
_cell.length_a   1.000
_cell.length_b   1.000
_cell.length_c   1.000
_cell.angle_alpha   90.00
_cell.angle_beta   90.00
_cell.angle_gamma   90.00
#
_symmetry.space_group_name_H-M   'P 1'
#
loop_
_entity.id
_entity.type
_entity.pdbx_description
1 polymer ?
#
loop_
_entity_poly.entity_id
_entity_poly.type
_entity_poly.pdbx_seq_one_letter_code
_entity_poly.pdbx_strand_id
1 'polypeptide(L)' 'MKTIERILWKLVLIQFIFLLLAQFLLLYTPFAPYVVKVVQYEGVTKNSMTKAVETFDRP' A
#
# COMPACT_ATOMS: atom_id res chain seq x y z
N MET A 1 -33.99 -12.26 -17.42
CA MET A 1 -32.61 -11.94 -17.86
C MET A 1 -32.22 -10.49 -17.61
N LYS A 2 -33.05 -9.49 -17.99
CA LYS A 2 -32.78 -8.06 -17.75
C LYS A 2 -32.61 -7.65 -16.27
N THR A 3 -33.28 -8.36 -15.34
CA THR A 3 -33.18 -8.09 -13.89
C THR A 3 -31.85 -8.55 -13.31
N ILE A 4 -31.37 -9.73 -13.74
CA ILE A 4 -30.10 -10.31 -13.28
C ILE A 4 -28.94 -9.45 -13.77
N GLU A 5 -28.97 -9.02 -15.02
CA GLU A 5 -27.97 -8.11 -15.60
C GLU A 5 -27.86 -6.79 -14.81
N ARG A 6 -29.00 -6.20 -14.41
CA ARG A 6 -29.03 -4.99 -13.58
C ARG A 6 -28.43 -5.20 -12.20
N ILE A 7 -28.63 -6.39 -11.61
CA ILE A 7 -28.08 -6.74 -10.29
C ILE A 7 -26.56 -6.95 -10.40
N LEU A 8 -26.09 -7.66 -11.42
CA LEU A 8 -24.67 -7.86 -11.71
C LEU A 8 -23.93 -6.54 -11.88
N TRP A 9 -24.48 -5.61 -12.68
CA TRP A 9 -23.88 -4.29 -12.87
C TRP A 9 -23.77 -3.48 -11.58
N LYS A 10 -24.78 -3.55 -10.72
CA LYS A 10 -24.73 -2.90 -9.40
C LYS A 10 -23.65 -3.52 -8.52
N LEU A 11 -23.53 -4.85 -8.51
CA LEU A 11 -22.50 -5.55 -7.72
C LEU A 11 -21.09 -5.21 -8.21
N VAL A 12 -20.86 -5.19 -9.52
CA VAL A 12 -19.57 -4.80 -10.11
C VAL A 12 -19.21 -3.37 -9.74
N LEU A 13 -20.16 -2.43 -9.82
CA LEU A 13 -19.92 -1.04 -9.45
C LEU A 13 -19.56 -0.89 -7.97
N ILE A 14 -20.30 -1.57 -7.08
CA ILE A 14 -20.03 -1.54 -5.65
C ILE A 14 -18.64 -2.13 -5.36
N GLN A 15 -18.33 -3.29 -5.95
CA GLN A 15 -17.02 -3.93 -5.80
C GLN A 15 -15.88 -3.03 -6.29
N PHE A 16 -16.09 -2.33 -7.42
CA PHE A 16 -15.12 -1.40 -7.98
C PHE A 16 -14.85 -0.22 -7.04
N ILE A 17 -15.88 0.35 -6.42
CA ILE A 17 -15.72 1.42 -5.41
C ILE A 17 -14.92 0.92 -4.21
N PHE A 18 -15.23 -0.29 -3.70
CA PHE A 18 -14.47 -0.88 -2.59
C PHE A 18 -13.00 -1.13 -2.96
N LEU A 19 -12.71 -1.55 -4.19
CA LEU A 19 -11.33 -1.72 -4.68
C LEU A 19 -10.58 -0.39 -4.71
N LEU A 20 -11.20 0.69 -5.20
CA LEU A 20 -10.58 2.01 -5.19
C LEU A 20 -10.31 2.51 -3.76
N LEU A 21 -11.25 2.30 -2.84
CA LEU A 21 -11.06 2.64 -1.43
C LEU A 21 -9.91 1.84 -0.83
N ALA A 22 -9.87 0.52 -1.02
CA ALA A 22 -8.78 -0.32 -0.53
C ALA A 22 -7.42 0.13 -1.08
N GLN A 23 -7.35 0.46 -2.37
CA GLN A 23 -6.14 0.99 -3.00
C GLN A 23 -5.72 2.32 -2.40
N PHE A 24 -6.66 3.24 -2.17
CA PHE A 24 -6.39 4.53 -1.56
C PHE A 24 -5.89 4.39 -0.12
N LEU A 25 -6.53 3.54 0.68
CA LEU A 25 -6.09 3.22 2.04
C LEU A 25 -4.67 2.68 2.01
N LEU A 26 -4.37 1.67 1.19
CA LEU A 26 -3.03 1.08 1.14
C LEU A 26 -1.95 2.04 0.62
N LEU A 27 -2.27 2.93 -0.33
CA LEU A 27 -1.28 3.82 -0.93
C LEU A 27 -0.94 5.04 -0.06
N TYR A 28 -1.95 5.68 0.54
CA TYR A 28 -1.78 6.98 1.21
C TYR A 28 -1.75 6.89 2.73
N THR A 29 -2.18 5.77 3.31
CA THR A 29 -2.08 5.57 4.76
C THR A 29 -0.94 4.61 5.08
N PRO A 30 -0.23 4.79 6.20
CA PRO A 30 0.80 3.87 6.67
C PRO A 30 0.20 2.53 7.17
N PHE A 31 -0.96 2.14 6.66
CA PHE A 31 -1.66 0.88 6.95
C PHE A 31 -1.09 -0.28 6.14
N ALA A 32 -0.43 0.00 5.01
CA ALA A 32 0.28 -0.99 4.20
C ALA A 32 1.20 -1.92 5.02
N PRO A 33 2.10 -1.45 5.91
CA PRO A 33 2.95 -2.34 6.73
C PRO A 33 2.20 -3.19 7.77
N TYR A 34 0.96 -2.83 8.14
CA TYR A 34 0.15 -3.60 9.09
C TYR A 34 -0.70 -4.69 8.40
N VAL A 35 -1.08 -4.47 7.15
CA VAL A 35 -1.87 -5.42 6.34
C VAL A 35 -0.95 -6.34 5.53
N VAL A 36 0.08 -5.77 4.91
CA VAL A 36 1.15 -6.51 4.28
C VAL A 36 2.18 -6.75 5.36
N LYS A 37 2.16 -7.94 5.96
CA LYS A 37 3.22 -8.40 6.85
C LYS A 37 4.51 -8.47 6.01
N VAL A 38 5.20 -7.35 5.88
CA VAL A 38 6.56 -7.32 5.36
C VAL A 38 7.33 -8.12 6.38
N VAL A 39 7.61 -9.38 6.05
CA VAL A 39 8.59 -10.17 6.78
C VAL A 39 9.91 -9.44 6.56
N GLN A 40 10.14 -8.39 7.36
CA GLN A 40 11.47 -7.84 7.55
C GLN A 40 12.23 -8.98 8.20
N TYR A 41 12.93 -9.75 7.36
CA TYR A 41 14.01 -10.58 7.82
C TYR A 41 14.98 -9.60 8.49
N GLU A 42 14.93 -9.53 9.82
CA GLU A 42 15.91 -8.85 10.66
C GLU A 42 17.25 -9.59 10.56
N GLY A 43 17.78 -9.68 9.34
CA GLY A 43 19.06 -10.28 9.03
C GLY A 43 20.11 -9.22 8.76
N VAL A 44 19.79 -8.13 8.06
CA VAL A 44 20.73 -7.03 7.83
C VAL A 44 19.98 -5.76 7.39
N THR A 45 20.41 -4.61 7.90
CA THR A 45 20.06 -3.22 7.48
C THR A 45 19.14 -2.44 8.42
N LYS A 46 19.49 -2.42 9.71
CA LYS A 46 19.50 -1.18 10.49
C LYS A 46 20.88 -0.50 10.32
N ASN A 47 21.16 0.13 9.17
CA ASN A 47 22.33 1.04 9.11
C ASN A 47 22.39 2.03 7.92
N SER A 48 21.43 2.05 6.98
CA SER A 48 21.58 2.89 5.77
C SER A 48 20.88 4.25 5.82
N MET A 49 20.15 4.59 6.90
CA MET A 49 19.50 5.90 7.04
C MET A 49 20.21 6.88 8.01
N THR A 50 21.43 6.57 8.44
CA THR A 50 22.23 7.46 9.32
C THR A 50 23.52 7.96 8.66
N LYS A 51 23.92 7.39 7.51
CA LYS A 51 25.15 7.77 6.78
C LYS A 51 24.98 8.90 5.75
N ALA A 52 23.79 9.48 5.60
CA ALA A 52 23.58 10.58 4.65
C ALA A 52 23.92 11.97 5.20
N VAL A 53 24.30 12.09 6.48
CA VAL A 53 24.48 13.39 7.18
C VAL A 53 25.92 13.67 7.61
N GLU A 54 26.86 12.73 7.47
CA GLU A 54 28.23 12.96 7.94
C GLU A 54 29.24 12.99 6.77
N THR A 55 29.91 14.14 6.67
CA THR A 55 31.09 14.43 5.84
C THR A 55 30.84 14.87 4.39
N PHE A 56 30.30 16.09 4.24
CA PHE A 56 30.90 17.05 3.31
C PHE A 56 31.88 17.92 4.11
N ASP A 57 32.96 17.29 4.59
CA ASP A 57 34.14 18.04 5.01
C ASP A 57 35.16 18.03 3.88
N ARG A 58 35.80 19.19 3.74
CA ARG A 58 36.32 19.79 2.50
C ARG A 58 37.71 19.24 2.13
N PRO A 59 38.17 19.41 0.87
CA PRO A 59 39.51 19.88 0.60
C PRO A 59 39.58 21.42 0.63
#